data_AF-A0A7C5G7R1-F1
#
_entry.id   AF-A0A7C5G7R1-F1
#
_cell.length_a   1.000
_cell.length_b   1.000
_cell.length_c   1.000
_cell.angle_alpha   90.00
_cell.angle_beta   90.00
_cell.angle_gamma   90.00
#
_symmetry.space_group_name_H-M   'P 1'
#
loop_
_entity.id
_entity.type
_entity.pdbx_description
1 polymer ?
#
loop_
_entity_poly.entity_id
_entity_poly.type
_entity_poly.pdbx_seq_one_letter_code
_entity_poly.pdbx_strand_id
1 'polypeptide(L)'
;MKQQFFLILSLSLMLFSCKDKPQKNIPISKGLATPIYLNQTNTDIFLSDYIINPLQIDSVAHSESYRTQFSKDKRKLQITPNEKFQKIDNLRLYVADQIYDIPLYKSTKKKAIFSLETKDSLTKVQFKSQIVGWQTVPMQWENNSWKYKANLDPGSYQYLF
;
A
#
# COMPACT_ATOMS: atom_id res chain seq x y z
N MET A 1 -57.97 8.51 37.07
CA MET A 1 -56.69 9.25 37.09
C MET A 1 -55.45 8.39 36.78
N LYS A 2 -55.33 7.14 37.24
CA LYS A 2 -54.14 6.28 36.98
C LYS A 2 -53.95 5.87 35.50
N GLN A 3 -55.03 5.67 34.74
CA GLN A 3 -54.94 5.28 33.32
C GLN A 3 -54.48 6.41 32.38
N GLN A 4 -54.82 7.67 32.69
CA GLN A 4 -54.37 8.81 31.90
C GLN A 4 -52.88 9.11 32.11
N PHE A 5 -52.33 8.79 33.29
CA PHE A 5 -50.90 8.90 33.55
C PHE A 5 -50.06 7.90 32.74
N PHE A 6 -50.60 6.71 32.48
CA PHE A 6 -49.92 5.67 31.69
C PHE A 6 -49.87 6.01 30.18
N LEU A 7 -50.93 6.66 29.66
CA LEU A 7 -51.00 7.16 28.28
C LEU A 7 -50.03 8.32 28.02
N ILE A 8 -49.84 9.20 29.00
CA ILE A 8 -48.87 10.32 28.89
C ILE A 8 -47.43 9.77 28.93
N LEU A 9 -47.17 8.73 29.72
CA LEU A 9 -45.86 8.10 29.81
C LEU A 9 -45.47 7.37 28.51
N SER A 10 -46.41 6.67 27.86
CA SER A 10 -46.14 6.00 26.57
C SER A 10 -45.97 6.99 25.40
N LEU A 11 -46.63 8.14 25.45
CA LEU A 11 -46.48 9.20 24.43
C LEU A 11 -45.13 9.93 24.54
N SER A 12 -44.55 10.02 25.74
CA SER A 12 -43.22 10.63 25.93
C SER A 12 -42.06 9.78 25.38
N LEU A 13 -42.21 8.45 25.33
CA LEU A 13 -41.18 7.55 24.79
C LEU A 13 -41.05 7.61 23.26
N MET A 14 -42.05 8.12 22.54
CA MET A 14 -42.01 8.24 21.08
C MET A 14 -41.25 9.48 20.57
N LEU A 15 -40.84 10.39 21.45
CA LEU A 15 -40.07 11.59 21.07
C LEU A 15 -38.55 11.36 21.04
N PHE A 16 -38.05 10.20 21.48
CA PHE A 16 -36.68 9.75 21.20
C PHE A 16 -36.59 9.11 19.81
N SER A 17 -37.07 9.82 18.79
CA SER A 17 -36.76 9.46 17.40
C SER A 17 -35.29 9.80 17.15
N CYS A 18 -34.51 8.79 16.75
CA CYS A 18 -33.14 8.98 16.29
C CYS A 18 -33.11 10.08 15.23
N LYS A 19 -32.44 11.19 15.52
CA LYS A 19 -32.10 12.16 14.48
C LYS A 19 -31.25 11.45 13.43
N ASP A 20 -31.72 11.42 12.19
CA ASP A 20 -30.88 11.08 11.06
C ASP A 20 -29.69 12.03 11.06
N LYS A 21 -28.48 11.46 11.19
CA LYS A 21 -27.25 12.24 11.02
C LYS A 21 -27.29 12.81 9.60
N PRO A 22 -27.02 14.12 9.41
CA PRO A 22 -26.98 14.69 8.07
C PRO A 22 -25.98 13.89 7.25
N GLN A 23 -26.46 13.30 6.15
CA GLN A 23 -25.63 12.58 5.20
C GLN A 23 -24.64 13.58 4.61
N LYS A 24 -23.44 13.63 5.20
CA LYS A 24 -22.36 14.50 4.77
C LYS A 24 -22.05 14.12 3.32
N ASN A 25 -22.10 15.10 2.43
CA ASN A 25 -21.72 14.94 1.02
C ASN A 25 -20.42 14.14 0.97
N ILE A 26 -20.53 12.93 0.42
CA ILE A 26 -19.43 11.99 0.27
C ILE A 26 -18.46 12.69 -0.69
N PRO A 27 -17.24 13.07 -0.28
CA PRO A 27 -16.19 13.28 -1.26
C PRO A 27 -15.86 11.88 -1.78
N ILE A 28 -16.65 11.43 -2.77
CA ILE A 28 -16.43 10.17 -3.48
C ILE A 28 -14.98 10.21 -3.95
N SER A 29 -14.18 9.24 -3.53
CA SER A 29 -12.78 9.15 -3.93
C SER A 29 -12.67 9.27 -5.45
N LYS A 30 -11.76 10.13 -5.92
CA LYS A 30 -11.34 10.08 -7.31
C LYS A 30 -10.49 8.82 -7.47
N GLY A 31 -11.12 7.71 -7.85
CA GLY A 31 -10.47 6.42 -8.00
C GLY A 31 -11.08 5.37 -7.09
N LEU A 32 -11.86 4.48 -7.67
CA LEU A 32 -12.18 3.20 -7.03
C LEU A 32 -10.88 2.40 -6.93
N ALA A 33 -10.29 2.38 -5.74
CA ALA A 33 -9.50 1.29 -5.15
C ALA A 33 -8.53 0.53 -6.09
N THR A 34 -7.59 1.23 -6.73
CA THR A 34 -6.46 0.53 -7.38
C THR A 34 -5.67 -0.22 -6.33
N PRO A 35 -5.40 -1.52 -6.52
CA PRO A 35 -4.67 -2.30 -5.53
C PRO A 35 -3.26 -1.74 -5.32
N ILE A 36 -2.75 -1.89 -4.10
CA ILE A 36 -1.37 -1.56 -3.76
C ILE A 36 -0.52 -2.82 -3.94
N TYR A 37 0.48 -2.76 -4.80
CA TYR A 37 1.50 -3.80 -4.90
C TYR A 37 2.64 -3.48 -3.95
N LEU A 38 2.82 -4.29 -2.92
CA LEU A 38 3.86 -4.08 -1.93
C LEU A 38 5.24 -4.40 -2.52
N ASN A 39 6.25 -3.64 -2.10
CA ASN A 39 7.64 -4.03 -2.19
C ASN A 39 7.96 -5.13 -1.16
N GLN A 40 9.11 -5.79 -1.33
CA GLN A 40 9.57 -6.83 -0.41
C GLN A 40 9.91 -6.30 0.99
N THR A 41 10.28 -5.02 1.11
CA THR A 41 10.69 -4.39 2.38
C THR A 41 9.66 -3.36 2.83
N ASN A 42 9.64 -2.19 2.20
CA ASN A 42 8.76 -1.08 2.56
C ASN A 42 8.10 -0.49 1.31
N THR A 43 6.84 -0.14 1.44
CA THR A 43 6.05 0.50 0.38
C THR A 43 5.52 1.82 0.91
N ASP A 44 5.96 2.92 0.33
CA ASP A 44 5.38 4.24 0.62
C ASP A 44 4.26 4.50 -0.37
N ILE A 45 3.06 4.77 0.14
CA ILE A 45 1.92 5.20 -0.68
C ILE A 45 1.58 6.65 -0.38
N PHE A 46 1.13 7.39 -1.40
CA PHE A 46 0.53 8.70 -1.23
C PHE A 46 -0.95 8.51 -0.92
N LEU A 47 -1.39 8.98 0.25
CA LEU A 47 -2.77 8.78 0.70
C LEU A 47 -3.77 9.59 -0.14
N SER A 48 -3.32 10.66 -0.78
CA SER A 48 -4.13 11.47 -1.72
C SER A 48 -4.60 10.69 -2.94
N ASP A 49 -3.93 9.59 -3.28
CA ASP A 49 -4.30 8.73 -4.41
C ASP A 49 -5.56 7.91 -4.09
N TYR A 50 -5.91 7.80 -2.80
CA TYR A 50 -7.01 6.98 -2.29
C TYR A 50 -8.10 7.82 -1.60
N ILE A 51 -7.68 8.81 -0.82
CA ILE A 51 -8.56 9.65 0.00
C ILE A 51 -8.35 11.11 -0.40
N ILE A 52 -9.43 11.79 -0.82
CA ILE A 52 -9.38 13.19 -1.30
C ILE A 52 -8.72 14.13 -0.27
N ASN A 53 -9.02 13.92 1.01
CA ASN A 53 -8.38 14.65 2.09
C ASN A 53 -7.74 13.67 3.09
N PRO A 54 -6.46 13.30 2.92
CA PRO A 54 -5.77 12.36 3.79
C PRO A 54 -5.73 12.76 5.27
N LEU A 55 -5.85 14.06 5.56
CA LEU A 55 -5.84 14.55 6.94
C LEU A 55 -7.10 14.16 7.73
N GLN A 56 -8.14 13.67 7.04
CA GLN A 56 -9.36 13.13 7.66
C GLN A 56 -9.22 11.66 8.06
N ILE A 57 -8.09 11.00 7.76
CA ILE A 57 -7.85 9.63 8.21
C ILE A 57 -7.59 9.66 9.71
N ASP A 58 -8.46 9.01 10.46
CA ASP A 58 -8.36 8.89 11.91
C ASP A 58 -7.34 7.83 12.29
N SER A 59 -7.41 6.66 11.64
CA SER A 59 -6.55 5.52 11.95
C SER A 59 -6.49 4.49 10.83
N VAL A 60 -5.54 3.58 10.96
CA VAL A 60 -5.42 2.36 10.15
C VAL A 60 -5.73 1.17 11.05
N ALA A 61 -6.51 0.21 10.56
CA ALA A 61 -6.76 -1.01 11.33
C ALA A 61 -5.46 -1.76 11.62
N HIS A 62 -5.38 -2.37 12.80
CA HIS A 62 -4.28 -3.25 13.12
C HIS A 62 -4.31 -4.50 12.23
N SER A 63 -3.13 -4.95 11.81
CA SER A 63 -2.94 -6.22 11.09
C SER A 63 -1.77 -6.99 11.68
N GLU A 64 -1.91 -8.33 11.70
CA GLU A 64 -0.81 -9.22 12.07
C GLU A 64 0.20 -9.43 10.94
N SER A 65 -0.18 -9.16 9.69
CA SER A 65 0.60 -9.48 8.49
C SER A 65 1.49 -8.33 8.01
N TYR A 66 1.24 -7.11 8.46
CA TYR A 66 2.03 -5.93 8.11
C TYR A 66 2.00 -4.87 9.20
N ARG A 67 2.97 -3.97 9.18
CA ARG A 67 3.01 -2.76 10.00
C ARG A 67 2.80 -1.53 9.13
N THR A 68 2.23 -0.48 9.72
CA THR A 68 2.06 0.81 9.04
C THR A 68 2.66 1.94 9.85
N GLN A 69 3.16 2.95 9.14
CA GLN A 69 3.67 4.17 9.76
C GLN A 69 3.29 5.39 8.92
N PHE A 70 2.61 6.35 9.53
CA PHE A 70 2.38 7.64 8.87
C PHE A 70 3.67 8.44 8.80
N SER A 71 3.87 9.10 7.67
CA SER A 71 4.78 10.24 7.57
C SER A 71 4.37 11.38 8.50
N LYS A 72 5.33 12.26 8.85
CA LYS A 72 5.10 13.37 9.79
C LYS A 72 3.97 14.32 9.37
N ASP A 73 3.79 14.52 8.06
CA ASP A 73 2.75 15.39 7.49
C ASP A 73 1.42 14.66 7.21
N LYS A 74 1.34 13.37 7.56
CA LYS A 74 0.21 12.46 7.29
C LYS A 74 -0.18 12.35 5.81
N ARG A 75 0.71 12.69 4.87
CA ARG A 75 0.42 12.58 3.42
C ARG A 75 0.79 11.22 2.85
N LYS A 76 1.77 10.56 3.47
CA LYS A 76 2.20 9.20 3.11
C LYS A 76 1.94 8.21 4.23
N LEU A 77 1.66 6.98 3.83
CA LEU A 77 1.66 5.81 4.69
C LEU A 77 2.74 4.85 4.20
N GLN A 78 3.65 4.48 5.08
CA GLN A 78 4.59 3.38 4.83
C GLN A 78 3.96 2.07 5.29
N ILE A 79 4.05 1.03 4.47
CA ILE A 79 3.57 -0.32 4.75
C ILE A 79 4.74 -1.28 4.67
N THR A 80 4.95 -2.04 5.75
CA THR A 80 6.03 -3.04 5.88
C THR A 80 5.40 -4.41 6.11
N PRO A 81 5.31 -5.28 5.08
CA PRO A 81 4.85 -6.66 5.26
C PRO A 81 5.83 -7.45 6.13
N ASN A 82 5.31 -8.45 6.84
CA ASN A 82 6.12 -9.42 7.58
C ASN A 82 5.94 -10.83 7.02
N GLU A 83 6.53 -11.83 7.69
CA GLU A 83 6.50 -13.23 7.24
C GLU A 83 5.10 -13.84 7.19
N LYS A 84 4.14 -13.34 8.00
CA LYS A 84 2.74 -13.76 7.98
C LYS A 84 1.97 -13.23 6.76
N PHE A 85 2.51 -12.28 6.01
CA PHE A 85 1.85 -11.70 4.84
C PHE A 85 1.69 -12.74 3.71
N GLN A 86 0.43 -13.05 3.42
CA GLN A 86 0.00 -13.99 2.39
C GLN A 86 0.02 -13.34 0.99
N LYS A 87 -0.63 -13.93 -0.02
CA LYS A 87 -0.64 -13.37 -1.38
C LYS A 87 -1.39 -12.05 -1.49
N ILE A 88 -2.49 -11.93 -0.75
CA ILE A 88 -3.38 -10.77 -0.72
C ILE A 88 -3.81 -10.50 0.72
N ASP A 89 -3.97 -9.23 1.05
CA ASP A 89 -4.54 -8.74 2.31
C ASP A 89 -5.27 -7.40 2.04
N ASN A 90 -5.88 -6.78 3.04
CA ASN A 90 -6.52 -5.47 2.93
C ASN A 90 -5.88 -4.45 3.87
N LEU A 91 -5.64 -3.24 3.34
CA LEU A 91 -5.39 -2.04 4.12
C LEU A 91 -6.74 -1.41 4.44
N ARG A 92 -7.10 -1.39 5.73
CA ARG A 92 -8.33 -0.76 6.20
C ARG A 92 -8.03 0.59 6.83
N LEU A 93 -8.65 1.64 6.29
CA LEU A 93 -8.58 3.02 6.78
C LEU A 93 -9.91 3.44 7.39
N TYR A 94 -9.86 4.08 8.56
CA TYR A 94 -11.00 4.72 9.19
C TYR A 94 -10.94 6.23 8.93
N VAL A 95 -11.99 6.78 8.33
CA VAL A 95 -12.07 8.18 7.90
C VAL A 95 -13.44 8.73 8.32
N ALA A 96 -13.46 9.45 9.44
CA ALA A 96 -14.69 9.86 10.11
C ALA A 96 -15.65 8.67 10.32
N ASP A 97 -16.88 8.75 9.81
CA ASP A 97 -17.89 7.68 9.94
C ASP A 97 -17.79 6.62 8.82
N GLN A 98 -16.68 6.57 8.07
CA GLN A 98 -16.51 5.69 6.90
C GLN A 98 -15.29 4.77 7.03
N ILE A 99 -15.42 3.59 6.42
CA ILE A 99 -14.38 2.57 6.35
C ILE A 99 -14.00 2.39 4.88
N TYR A 100 -12.70 2.43 4.59
CA TYR A 100 -12.14 2.18 3.27
C TYR A 100 -11.23 0.96 3.32
N ASP A 101 -11.49 -0.01 2.45
CA ASP A 101 -10.63 -1.18 2.26
C ASP A 101 -9.90 -1.09 0.92
N ILE A 102 -8.57 -1.17 0.95
CA ILE A 102 -7.70 -1.13 -0.23
C ILE A 102 -6.95 -2.47 -0.32
N PRO A 103 -7.09 -3.24 -1.40
CA PRO A 103 -6.37 -4.50 -1.55
C PRO A 103 -4.84 -4.29 -1.58
N LEU A 104 -4.14 -5.10 -0.81
CA LEU A 104 -2.68 -5.19 -0.77
C LEU A 104 -2.24 -6.51 -1.42
N TYR A 105 -1.41 -6.43 -2.46
CA TYR A 105 -0.83 -7.60 -3.13
C TYR A 105 0.64 -7.73 -2.76
N LYS A 106 1.04 -8.96 -2.42
CA LYS A 106 2.45 -9.28 -2.17
C LYS A 106 3.26 -9.11 -3.46
N SER A 107 4.45 -8.53 -3.36
CA SER A 107 5.38 -8.50 -4.48
C SER A 107 5.64 -9.90 -5.03
N THR A 108 5.45 -10.09 -6.32
CA THR A 108 5.94 -11.27 -7.05
C THR A 108 7.39 -11.12 -7.49
N LYS A 109 7.96 -9.92 -7.34
CA LYS A 109 9.32 -9.63 -7.75
C LYS A 109 10.31 -10.53 -7.03
N LYS A 110 11.30 -11.01 -7.76
CA LYS A 110 12.41 -11.81 -7.26
C LYS A 110 13.72 -11.07 -7.50
N LYS A 111 14.67 -11.25 -6.59
CA LYS A 111 16.02 -10.73 -6.76
C LYS A 111 16.73 -11.54 -7.85
N ALA A 112 17.05 -10.89 -8.96
CA ALA A 112 17.89 -11.41 -10.03
C ALA A 112 19.30 -10.83 -9.90
N ILE A 113 20.31 -11.67 -10.13
CA ILE A 113 21.72 -11.27 -10.16
C ILE A 113 22.27 -11.66 -11.53
N PHE A 114 22.61 -10.65 -12.32
CA PHE A 114 23.32 -10.83 -13.58
C PHE A 114 24.81 -10.77 -13.28
N SER A 115 25.55 -11.80 -13.69
CA SER A 115 26.96 -11.98 -13.34
C SER A 115 27.78 -12.23 -14.59
N LEU A 116 28.88 -11.49 -14.74
CA LEU A 116 29.92 -11.75 -15.73
C LEU A 116 31.21 -12.14 -15.00
N GLU A 117 31.60 -13.38 -15.17
CA GLU A 117 32.92 -13.88 -14.77
C GLU A 117 33.88 -13.69 -15.94
N THR A 118 35.07 -13.16 -15.66
CA THR A 118 36.10 -12.97 -16.67
C THR A 118 37.47 -13.22 -16.07
N LYS A 119 38.39 -13.74 -16.89
CA LYS A 119 39.81 -13.87 -16.56
C LYS A 119 40.60 -12.59 -16.88
N ASP A 120 40.03 -11.73 -17.70
CA ASP A 120 40.66 -10.48 -18.14
C ASP A 120 40.51 -9.40 -17.07
N SER A 121 41.54 -8.56 -16.93
CA SER A 121 41.48 -7.38 -16.06
C SER A 121 40.65 -6.29 -16.75
N LEU A 122 39.33 -6.43 -16.69
CA LEU A 122 38.41 -5.39 -17.13
C LEU A 122 38.32 -4.32 -16.04
N THR A 123 38.43 -3.05 -16.43
CA THR A 123 38.30 -1.91 -15.51
C THR A 123 36.87 -1.38 -15.43
N LYS A 124 36.05 -1.70 -16.43
CA LYS A 124 34.66 -1.26 -16.54
C LYS A 124 33.85 -2.27 -17.33
N VAL A 125 32.74 -2.71 -16.76
CA VAL A 125 31.73 -3.52 -17.45
C VAL A 125 30.39 -2.78 -17.37
N GLN A 126 29.68 -2.76 -18.49
CA GLN A 126 28.35 -2.18 -18.56
C GLN A 126 27.32 -3.30 -18.72
N PHE A 127 26.09 -3.01 -18.32
CA PHE A 127 24.94 -3.88 -18.50
C PHE A 127 23.93 -3.12 -19.34
N LYS A 128 23.38 -3.78 -20.36
CA LYS A 128 22.32 -3.25 -21.20
C LYS A 128 21.21 -4.28 -21.29
N SER A 129 19.98 -3.88 -20.98
CA SER A 129 18.83 -4.79 -20.95
C SER A 129 17.52 -4.06 -21.17
N GLN A 130 16.50 -4.80 -21.59
CA GLN A 130 15.10 -4.37 -21.55
C GLN A 130 14.71 -3.80 -20.17
N ILE A 131 15.26 -4.34 -19.08
CA ILE A 131 14.97 -3.92 -17.69
C ILE A 131 15.33 -2.45 -17.44
N VAL A 132 16.41 -1.98 -18.06
CA VAL A 132 16.91 -0.61 -17.96
C VAL A 132 16.58 0.21 -19.22
N GLY A 133 15.57 -0.21 -19.99
CA GLY A 133 15.15 0.51 -21.20
C GLY A 133 16.21 0.56 -22.29
N TRP A 134 17.04 -0.47 -22.39
CA TRP A 134 18.18 -0.55 -23.31
C TRP A 134 19.22 0.58 -23.13
N GLN A 135 19.27 1.19 -21.95
CA GLN A 135 20.36 2.09 -21.56
C GLN A 135 21.55 1.30 -21.00
N THR A 136 22.75 1.87 -21.05
CA THR A 136 23.93 1.28 -20.42
C THR A 136 24.02 1.72 -18.96
N VAL A 137 24.15 0.74 -18.06
CA VAL A 137 24.36 0.98 -16.63
C VAL A 137 25.63 0.29 -16.16
N PRO A 138 26.41 0.87 -15.22
CA PRO A 138 27.62 0.24 -14.74
C PRO A 138 27.30 -1.01 -13.90
N MET A 139 28.11 -2.06 -14.05
CA MET A 139 28.14 -3.20 -13.14
C MET A 139 29.09 -2.94 -11.97
N GLN A 140 28.91 -3.66 -10.87
CA GLN A 140 29.76 -3.58 -9.67
C GLN A 140 30.64 -4.83 -9.55
N TRP A 141 31.93 -4.65 -9.31
CA TRP A 141 32.84 -5.78 -9.06
C TRP A 141 32.67 -6.29 -7.62
N GLU A 142 32.22 -7.53 -7.46
CA GLU A 142 31.98 -8.16 -6.16
C GLU A 142 32.20 -9.68 -6.24
N ASN A 143 32.95 -10.26 -5.30
CA ASN A 143 33.23 -11.70 -5.23
C ASN A 143 33.72 -12.27 -6.58
N ASN A 144 34.80 -11.70 -7.13
CA ASN A 144 35.44 -12.13 -8.39
C ASN A 144 34.55 -12.11 -9.65
N SER A 145 33.49 -11.30 -9.66
CA SER A 145 32.62 -11.15 -10.83
C SER A 145 32.00 -9.75 -10.90
N TRP A 146 31.67 -9.31 -12.11
CA TRP A 146 30.88 -8.11 -12.32
C TRP A 146 29.42 -8.44 -12.12
N LYS A 147 28.72 -7.68 -11.28
CA LYS A 147 27.32 -7.93 -10.90
C LYS A 147 26.42 -6.74 -11.15
N TYR A 148 25.21 -7.05 -11.62
CA TYR A 148 24.06 -6.15 -11.60
C TYR A 148 22.91 -6.86 -10.89
N LYS A 149 22.30 -6.19 -9.90
CA LYS A 149 21.24 -6.74 -9.06
C LYS A 149 19.94 -5.98 -9.32
N ALA A 150 18.86 -6.69 -9.59
CA ALA A 150 17.55 -6.08 -9.79
C ALA A 150 16.44 -6.93 -9.18
N ASN A 151 15.35 -6.30 -8.77
CA ASN A 151 14.12 -6.98 -8.38
C ASN A 151 13.16 -6.98 -9.57
N LEU A 152 12.93 -8.17 -10.14
CA LEU A 152 12.20 -8.34 -11.39
C LEU A 152 10.97 -9.19 -11.18
N ASP A 153 9.90 -8.86 -11.90
CA ASP A 153 8.78 -9.77 -12.02
C ASP A 153 9.22 -11.07 -12.74
N PRO A 154 8.60 -12.22 -12.47
CA PRO A 154 8.95 -13.45 -13.17
C PRO A 154 8.68 -13.31 -14.67
N GLY A 155 9.68 -13.62 -15.49
CA GLY A 155 9.56 -13.52 -16.94
C GLY A 155 10.89 -13.68 -17.66
N SER A 156 10.83 -13.61 -18.99
CA SER A 156 12.02 -13.62 -19.85
C SER A 156 12.43 -12.18 -20.16
N TYR A 157 13.71 -11.86 -19.91
CA TYR A 157 14.29 -10.54 -20.15
C TYR A 157 15.53 -10.67 -21.02
N GLN A 158 15.65 -9.82 -22.02
CA GLN A 158 16.84 -9.75 -22.88
C GLN A 158 17.90 -8.85 -22.24
N TYR A 159 19.17 -9.25 -22.34
CA TYR A 159 20.30 -8.51 -21.81
C TYR A 159 21.60 -8.83 -22.55
N LEU A 160 22.59 -7.94 -22.38
CA LEU A 160 23.98 -8.13 -22.80
C LEU A 160 24.92 -7.40 -21.83
N PHE A 161 26.19 -7.82 -21.85
CA PHE A 161 27.30 -7.24 -21.11
C PHE A 161 28.24 -6.47 -22.06
#